data_AF-A0A8T8S8L6-F1
#
_entry.id   AF-A0A8T8S8L6-F1
#
_cell.length_a   1.000
_cell.length_b   1.000
_cell.length_c   1.000
_cell.angle_alpha   90.00
_cell.angle_beta   90.00
_cell.angle_gamma   90.00
#
_symmetry.space_group_name_H-M   'P 1'
#
loop_
_entity.id
_entity.type
_entity.pdbx_description
1 polymer ?
#
loop_
_entity_poly.entity_id
_entity_poly.type
_entity_poly.pdbx_seq_one_letter_code
_entity_poly.pdbx_strand_id
1 'polypeptide(L)'
;MGGRGGLRFLLDYPTLPAAVSMVSGALETNTSTYIQALPYITWNSGEGCWDVTKPNIGGKCASENVVQPTMEKGGKLTGFPIRLWSSRYDDVDTLAEATETCKMVNSGSKGNCTVIDTKAPNHPAMAYYSRDVSDVEWLASYQRLPGQASRLIGSTGPVKFSFAFPETSTA
;
A
#
# COMPACT_ATOMS: atom_id res chain seq x y z
N MET A 1 -8.73 -1.54 -7.57
CA MET A 1 -9.37 -1.80 -6.25
C MET A 1 -8.46 -2.56 -5.27
N GLY A 2 -8.03 -3.80 -5.56
CA GLY A 2 -7.21 -4.60 -4.63
C GLY A 2 -5.89 -3.94 -4.20
N GLY A 3 -5.13 -3.35 -5.14
CA GLY A 3 -3.88 -2.66 -4.82
C GLY A 3 -4.09 -1.44 -3.91
N ARG A 4 -5.06 -0.59 -4.23
CA ARG A 4 -5.44 0.55 -3.38
C ARG A 4 -5.88 0.12 -1.96
N GLY A 5 -6.75 -0.89 -1.85
CA GLY A 5 -7.17 -1.43 -0.56
C GLY A 5 -6.00 -1.98 0.26
N GLY A 6 -5.03 -2.61 -0.40
CA GLY A 6 -3.77 -3.02 0.20
C GLY A 6 -2.96 -1.84 0.77
N LEU A 7 -2.84 -0.73 0.03
CA LEU A 7 -2.15 0.47 0.52
C LEU A 7 -2.85 1.08 1.74
N ARG A 8 -4.19 1.11 1.77
CA ARG A 8 -4.94 1.52 2.97
C ARG A 8 -4.66 0.62 4.16
N PHE A 9 -4.75 -0.69 3.96
CA PHE A 9 -4.42 -1.67 4.99
C PHE A 9 -3.02 -1.44 5.55
N LEU A 10 -2.04 -1.11 4.71
CA LEU A 10 -0.69 -0.78 5.16
C LEU A 10 -0.60 0.53 5.93
N LEU A 11 -1.45 1.52 5.67
CA LEU A 11 -1.45 2.77 6.45
C LEU A 11 -1.93 2.54 7.88
N ASP A 12 -2.86 1.62 8.08
CA ASP A 12 -3.39 1.26 9.39
C ASP A 12 -2.53 0.20 10.08
N TYR A 13 -1.94 -0.70 9.29
CA TYR A 13 -1.16 -1.83 9.78
C TYR A 13 0.20 -1.98 9.05
N PRO A 14 1.08 -0.95 9.10
CA PRO A 14 2.36 -0.94 8.36
C PRO A 14 3.35 -1.99 8.87
N THR A 15 3.02 -2.66 9.98
CA THR A 15 3.89 -3.65 10.63
C THR A 15 3.49 -5.10 10.40
N LEU A 16 2.38 -5.37 9.71
CA LEU A 16 1.90 -6.75 9.54
C LEU A 16 2.67 -7.50 8.44
N PRO A 17 2.69 -7.05 7.18
CA PRO A 17 3.48 -7.72 6.14
C PRO A 17 4.99 -7.40 6.24
N ALA A 18 5.81 -8.23 5.60
CA ALA A 18 7.25 -7.99 5.44
C ALA A 18 7.58 -7.17 4.19
N ALA A 19 6.83 -7.38 3.11
CA ALA A 19 6.87 -6.59 1.88
C ALA A 19 5.52 -6.74 1.18
N VAL A 20 5.21 -5.84 0.25
CA VAL A 20 4.06 -6.00 -0.65
C VAL A 20 4.46 -5.75 -2.09
N SER A 21 3.73 -6.42 -2.96
CA SER A 21 3.66 -6.11 -4.37
C SER A 21 2.20 -6.05 -4.76
N MET A 22 1.81 -4.96 -5.41
CA MET A 22 0.42 -4.67 -5.73
C MET A 22 0.28 -4.35 -7.20
N VAL A 23 -0.76 -4.89 -7.82
CA VAL A 23 -1.12 -4.61 -9.21
C VAL A 23 -2.17 -3.52 -9.23
N SER A 24 -1.96 -2.48 -10.05
CA SER A 24 -2.85 -1.33 -10.20
C SER A 24 -3.27 -0.78 -8.83
N GLY A 25 -2.29 -0.17 -8.15
CA GLY A 25 -2.48 0.41 -6.82
C GLY A 25 -1.80 1.77 -6.71
N ALA A 26 -2.55 2.75 -6.22
CA ALA A 26 -2.07 4.07 -5.83
C ALA A 26 -2.80 4.55 -4.56
N LEU A 27 -2.17 5.46 -3.81
CA LEU A 27 -2.81 6.17 -2.71
C LEU A 27 -3.85 7.14 -3.25
N GLU A 28 -4.94 7.35 -2.51
CA GLU A 28 -6.03 8.22 -2.96
C GLU A 28 -5.61 9.69 -3.02
N THR A 29 -6.04 10.35 -4.09
CA THR A 29 -5.85 11.78 -4.35
C THR A 29 -7.19 12.48 -4.57
N ASN A 30 -7.25 13.81 -4.42
CA ASN A 30 -8.46 14.58 -4.74
C ASN A 30 -8.64 14.84 -6.25
N THR A 31 -7.66 14.48 -7.07
CA THR A 31 -7.59 14.86 -8.49
C THR A 31 -7.88 13.71 -9.43
N SER A 32 -7.77 12.47 -8.96
CA SER A 32 -8.05 11.28 -9.77
C SER A 32 -9.55 11.11 -10.01
N THR A 33 -9.93 10.63 -11.19
CA THR A 33 -11.34 10.27 -11.45
C THR A 33 -11.71 8.95 -10.77
N TYR A 34 -10.78 8.01 -10.65
CA TYR A 34 -11.05 6.65 -10.16
C TYR A 34 -10.38 6.34 -8.80
N ILE A 35 -9.26 7.01 -8.52
CA ILE A 35 -8.43 6.87 -7.30
C ILE A 35 -8.63 8.08 -6.39
N GLN A 36 -9.88 8.50 -6.29
CA GLN A 36 -10.31 9.54 -5.36
C GLN A 36 -11.02 8.97 -4.16
N ALA A 37 -10.91 9.71 -3.07
CA ALA A 37 -11.61 9.43 -1.83
C ALA A 37 -13.07 9.88 -2.01
N LEU A 38 -13.93 8.97 -2.49
CA LEU A 38 -15.34 9.26 -2.79
C LEU A 38 -16.33 8.27 -2.16
N PRO A 39 -17.58 8.72 -1.96
CA PRO A 39 -18.76 7.85 -1.95
C PRO A 39 -18.79 6.95 -3.19
N TYR A 40 -19.16 5.67 -3.04
CA TYR A 40 -19.31 4.77 -4.19
C TYR A 40 -20.40 5.27 -5.13
N ILE A 41 -20.05 5.48 -6.39
CA ILE A 41 -20.98 5.58 -7.51
C ILE A 41 -20.62 4.48 -8.50
N THR A 42 -21.61 3.84 -9.10
CA THR A 42 -21.42 2.71 -10.01
C THR A 42 -20.35 3.02 -11.06
N TRP A 43 -19.38 2.12 -11.25
CA TRP A 43 -18.20 2.25 -12.14
C TRP A 43 -17.10 3.22 -11.70
N ASN A 44 -17.28 3.93 -10.58
CA ASN A 44 -16.21 4.63 -9.91
C ASN A 44 -15.82 3.82 -8.69
N SER A 45 -14.55 3.48 -8.58
CA SER A 45 -14.02 2.71 -7.46
C SER A 45 -14.09 3.44 -6.11
N GLY A 46 -14.85 4.54 -5.95
CA GLY A 46 -15.09 5.18 -4.66
C GLY A 46 -15.59 4.18 -3.62
N GLU A 47 -14.83 3.91 -2.57
CA GLU A 47 -15.28 3.04 -1.48
C GLU A 47 -15.92 3.93 -0.44
N GLY A 48 -17.23 4.14 -0.61
CA GLY A 48 -17.94 5.22 0.06
C GLY A 48 -18.04 5.11 1.58
N CYS A 49 -17.81 3.95 2.16
CA CYS A 49 -17.75 3.71 3.60
C CYS A 49 -17.02 2.39 3.80
N TRP A 50 -15.84 2.36 4.42
CA TRP A 50 -15.26 1.12 4.94
C TRP A 50 -15.44 1.07 6.45
N ASP A 51 -16.29 0.14 6.89
CA ASP A 51 -16.38 -0.35 8.26
C ASP A 51 -16.42 -1.88 8.17
N VAL A 52 -15.58 -2.57 8.95
CA VAL A 52 -15.52 -4.04 9.00
C VAL A 52 -16.85 -4.67 9.45
N THR A 53 -17.71 -3.91 10.12
CA THR A 53 -19.07 -4.32 10.51
C THR A 53 -20.13 -4.01 9.44
N LYS A 54 -19.79 -3.20 8.43
CA LYS A 54 -20.69 -2.77 7.34
C LYS A 54 -19.95 -2.79 6.00
N PRO A 55 -19.82 -3.98 5.37
CA PRO A 55 -19.16 -4.08 4.08
C PRO A 55 -19.91 -3.27 3.03
N ASN A 56 -19.23 -2.24 2.50
CA ASN A 56 -19.45 -1.51 1.26
C ASN A 56 -20.77 -1.82 0.50
N ILE A 57 -21.90 -1.29 0.99
CA ILE A 57 -23.11 -1.17 0.19
C ILE A 57 -23.08 0.25 -0.38
N GLY A 58 -22.72 0.36 -1.66
CA GLY A 58 -22.63 1.62 -2.36
C GLY A 58 -23.88 2.46 -2.18
N GLY A 59 -23.72 3.70 -1.72
CA GLY A 59 -24.88 4.56 -1.45
C GLY A 59 -24.50 5.98 -1.09
N LYS A 60 -25.42 6.89 -1.42
CA LYS A 60 -25.45 8.34 -1.10
C LYS A 60 -25.39 8.67 0.41
N CYS A 61 -25.08 7.70 1.28
CA CYS A 61 -25.23 7.78 2.73
C CYS A 61 -23.97 8.29 3.47
N ALA A 62 -22.89 8.60 2.77
CA ALA A 62 -21.61 8.96 3.39
C ALA A 62 -21.37 10.48 3.40
N SER A 63 -22.31 11.30 3.86
CA SER A 63 -21.97 12.69 4.23
C SER A 63 -21.13 12.74 5.51
N GLU A 64 -21.23 11.72 6.36
CA GLU A 64 -20.65 11.71 7.72
C GLU A 64 -19.44 10.78 7.90
N ASN A 65 -19.05 9.99 6.88
CA ASN A 65 -17.92 9.05 6.96
C ASN A 65 -17.14 8.93 5.64
N VAL A 66 -16.89 10.07 4.98
CA VAL A 66 -16.06 10.11 3.77
C VAL A 66 -14.64 9.70 4.12
N VAL A 67 -14.16 8.61 3.50
CA VAL A 67 -12.76 8.23 3.61
C VAL A 67 -11.91 9.37 3.05
N GLN A 68 -10.98 9.88 3.84
CA GLN A 68 -10.11 10.97 3.42
C GLN A 68 -9.03 10.46 2.46
N PRO A 69 -8.56 11.29 1.51
CA PRO A 69 -7.42 10.97 0.67
C PRO A 69 -6.21 10.54 1.50
N THR A 70 -5.41 9.63 0.94
CA THR A 70 -4.32 8.99 1.68
C THR A 70 -2.94 9.33 1.12
N MET A 71 -2.84 10.00 -0.02
CA MET A 71 -1.56 10.37 -0.65
C MET A 71 -0.63 11.11 0.31
N GLU A 72 -1.16 12.07 1.07
CA GLU A 72 -0.39 12.83 2.08
C GLU A 72 0.12 11.96 3.23
N LYS A 73 -0.50 10.80 3.46
CA LYS A 73 -0.10 9.84 4.49
C LYS A 73 1.00 8.89 4.00
N GLY A 74 1.45 8.97 2.75
CA GLY A 74 2.43 8.05 2.16
C GLY A 74 3.73 7.93 2.97
N GLY A 75 4.17 8.99 3.64
CA GLY A 75 5.34 8.96 4.53
C GLY A 75 5.21 8.00 5.73
N LYS A 76 4.00 7.55 6.08
CA LYS A 76 3.79 6.50 7.10
C LYS A 76 4.26 5.12 6.64
N LEU A 77 4.38 4.92 5.33
CA LEU A 77 4.84 3.67 4.73
C LEU A 77 6.37 3.64 4.53
N THR A 78 7.06 4.68 4.96
CA THR A 78 8.52 4.75 4.90
C THR A 78 9.16 3.60 5.69
N GLY A 79 10.23 3.01 5.15
CA GLY A 79 10.88 1.82 5.71
C GLY A 79 10.19 0.50 5.39
N PHE A 80 9.01 0.54 4.75
CA PHE A 80 8.30 -0.64 4.28
C PHE A 80 8.59 -0.89 2.79
N PRO A 81 9.00 -2.11 2.40
CA PRO A 81 9.21 -2.46 1.00
C PRO A 81 7.89 -2.59 0.23
N ILE A 82 7.73 -1.77 -0.81
CA ILE A 82 6.54 -1.72 -1.66
C ILE A 82 6.96 -1.80 -3.13
N ARG A 83 6.28 -2.65 -3.89
CA ARG A 83 6.25 -2.60 -5.36
C ARG A 83 4.86 -2.33 -5.87
N LEU A 84 4.75 -1.41 -6.82
CA LEU A 84 3.51 -1.08 -7.51
C LEU A 84 3.67 -1.39 -8.99
N TRP A 85 2.91 -2.36 -9.49
CA TRP A 85 2.82 -2.67 -10.90
C TRP A 85 1.76 -1.77 -11.55
N SER A 86 2.16 -1.03 -12.57
CA SER A 86 1.25 -0.17 -13.34
C SER A 86 1.63 -0.20 -14.84
N SER A 87 0.89 0.50 -15.67
CA SER A 87 1.18 0.67 -17.10
C SER A 87 0.88 2.09 -17.51
N ARG A 88 1.66 2.62 -18.45
CA ARG A 88 1.35 3.88 -19.14
C ARG A 88 -0.02 3.87 -19.85
N TYR A 89 -0.59 2.68 -20.09
CA TYR A 89 -1.89 2.49 -20.72
C TYR A 89 -3.01 2.14 -19.74
N ASP A 90 -2.71 2.06 -18.43
CA ASP A 90 -3.74 1.94 -17.39
C ASP A 90 -4.44 3.30 -17.25
N ASP A 91 -5.74 3.34 -17.56
CA ASP A 91 -6.59 4.54 -17.55
C ASP A 91 -7.38 4.70 -16.24
N VAL A 92 -7.25 3.75 -15.30
CA VAL A 92 -7.95 3.72 -14.02
C VAL A 92 -7.00 3.98 -12.86
N ASP A 93 -5.91 3.21 -12.79
CA ASP A 93 -4.83 3.29 -11.79
C ASP A 93 -3.53 3.63 -12.54
N THR A 94 -3.42 4.88 -12.96
CA THR A 94 -2.42 5.31 -13.94
C THR A 94 -0.98 5.17 -13.42
N LEU A 95 -0.03 5.02 -14.34
CA LEU A 95 1.40 4.99 -14.00
C LEU A 95 1.84 6.25 -13.24
N ALA A 96 1.25 7.40 -13.56
CA ALA A 96 1.53 8.66 -12.88
C ALA A 96 1.12 8.63 -11.41
N GLU A 97 -0.05 8.08 -11.09
CA GLU A 97 -0.55 7.97 -9.72
C GLU A 97 0.26 6.97 -8.87
N ALA A 98 0.66 5.84 -9.47
CA ALA A 98 1.58 4.91 -8.82
C ALA A 98 2.95 5.57 -8.56
N THR A 99 3.44 6.39 -9.50
CA THR A 99 4.70 7.11 -9.36
C THR A 99 4.64 8.16 -8.25
N GLU A 100 3.56 8.95 -8.19
CA GLU A 100 3.38 9.94 -7.13
C GLU A 100 3.22 9.26 -5.77
N THR A 101 2.53 8.11 -5.71
CA THR A 101 2.45 7.28 -4.50
C THR A 101 3.84 6.90 -4.01
N CYS A 102 4.68 6.31 -4.87
CA CYS A 102 6.03 5.94 -4.46
C CYS A 102 6.90 7.15 -4.12
N LYS A 103 6.73 8.30 -4.78
CA LYS A 103 7.41 9.53 -4.43
C LYS A 103 7.05 9.99 -3.01
N MET A 104 5.77 9.93 -2.63
CA MET A 104 5.34 10.25 -1.26
C MET A 104 5.92 9.27 -0.23
N VAL A 105 5.91 7.97 -0.51
CA VAL A 105 6.54 6.96 0.37
C VAL A 105 8.06 7.19 0.50
N ASN A 106 8.71 7.52 -0.61
CA ASN A 106 10.16 7.74 -0.69
C ASN A 106 10.63 9.09 -0.16
N SER A 107 9.71 10.03 0.07
CA SER A 107 10.04 11.32 0.69
C SER A 107 10.49 11.19 2.16
N GLY A 108 10.10 10.10 2.83
CA GLY A 108 10.54 9.80 4.19
C GLY A 108 11.89 9.07 4.25
N SER A 109 12.58 9.18 5.38
CA SER A 109 13.87 8.53 5.60
C SER A 109 13.77 7.00 5.53
N LYS A 110 14.46 6.37 4.57
CA LYS A 110 14.40 4.91 4.27
C LYS A 110 13.17 4.46 3.49
N GLY A 111 12.52 5.34 2.71
CA GLY A 111 11.46 4.89 1.81
C GLY A 111 11.96 3.84 0.82
N ASN A 112 11.12 2.85 0.54
CA ASN A 112 11.45 1.69 -0.29
C ASN A 112 10.25 1.31 -1.16
N CYS A 113 9.77 2.26 -1.97
CA CYS A 113 8.70 2.05 -2.93
C CYS A 113 9.25 2.12 -4.36
N THR A 114 8.91 1.13 -5.18
CA THR A 114 9.31 1.08 -6.58
C THR A 114 8.08 0.86 -7.46
N VAL A 115 8.00 1.62 -8.56
CA VAL A 115 7.00 1.37 -9.61
C VAL A 115 7.61 0.51 -10.69
N ILE A 116 6.86 -0.51 -11.13
CA ILE A 116 7.20 -1.37 -12.25
C ILE A 116 6.24 -1.04 -13.40
N ASP A 117 6.75 -0.41 -14.45
CA ASP A 117 6.00 -0.14 -15.69
C ASP A 117 5.93 -1.42 -16.53
N THR A 118 4.72 -1.96 -16.67
CA THR A 118 4.45 -3.14 -17.47
C THR A 118 4.14 -2.80 -18.92
N LYS A 119 4.06 -3.83 -19.76
CA LYS A 119 3.58 -3.71 -21.14
C LYS A 119 2.08 -3.97 -21.27
N ALA A 120 1.31 -3.93 -20.18
CA ALA A 120 -0.13 -4.16 -20.23
C ALA A 120 -0.79 -3.09 -21.11
N PRO A 121 -1.61 -3.46 -22.11
CA PRO A 121 -2.20 -2.50 -23.04
C PRO A 121 -3.38 -1.69 -22.44
N ASN A 122 -3.89 -2.08 -21.27
CA ASN A 122 -5.00 -1.42 -20.56
C ASN A 122 -5.10 -1.93 -19.11
N HIS A 123 -5.98 -1.32 -18.31
CA HIS A 123 -6.21 -1.72 -16.92
C HIS A 123 -6.59 -3.20 -16.72
N PRO A 124 -7.54 -3.80 -17.48
CA PRO A 124 -7.91 -5.21 -17.28
C PRO A 124 -6.76 -6.20 -17.53
N ALA A 125 -5.82 -5.86 -18.42
CA ALA A 125 -4.68 -6.72 -18.74
C ALA A 125 -3.58 -6.70 -17.66
N MET A 126 -3.58 -5.72 -16.74
CA MET A 126 -2.54 -5.53 -15.73
C MET A 126 -2.22 -6.80 -14.94
N ALA A 127 -3.24 -7.54 -14.52
CA ALA A 127 -3.07 -8.78 -13.76
C ALA A 127 -2.39 -9.92 -14.54
N TYR A 128 -2.42 -9.90 -15.86
CA TYR A 128 -1.68 -10.86 -16.69
C TYR A 128 -0.20 -10.46 -16.82
N TYR A 129 0.05 -9.18 -17.10
CA TYR A 129 1.40 -8.66 -17.36
C TYR A 129 2.22 -8.42 -16.10
N SER A 130 1.62 -8.50 -14.91
CA SER A 130 2.31 -8.37 -13.62
C SER A 130 2.68 -9.72 -12.99
N ARG A 131 2.57 -10.81 -13.76
CA ARG A 131 2.96 -12.16 -13.31
C ARG A 131 4.44 -12.37 -13.62
N ASP A 132 5.30 -11.89 -12.74
CA ASP A 132 6.75 -12.01 -12.88
C ASP A 132 7.34 -12.83 -11.73
N VAL A 133 8.12 -13.86 -12.07
CA VAL A 133 8.81 -14.71 -11.08
C VAL A 133 9.78 -13.90 -10.22
N SER A 134 10.46 -12.90 -10.82
CA SER A 134 11.39 -12.03 -10.09
C SER A 134 10.70 -11.20 -9.01
N ASP A 135 9.38 -10.99 -9.12
CA ASP A 135 8.60 -10.31 -8.11
C ASP A 135 8.26 -11.20 -6.92
N VAL A 136 7.95 -12.47 -7.21
CA VAL A 136 7.75 -13.49 -6.18
C VAL A 136 9.05 -13.71 -5.40
N GLU A 137 10.19 -13.79 -6.09
CA GLU A 137 11.52 -13.90 -5.46
C GLU A 137 11.83 -12.67 -4.61
N TRP A 138 11.52 -11.47 -5.10
CA TRP A 138 11.70 -10.25 -4.31
C TRP A 138 10.82 -10.25 -3.07
N LEU A 139 9.54 -10.62 -3.16
CA LEU A 139 8.66 -10.76 -2.00
C LEU A 139 9.23 -11.76 -0.98
N ALA A 140 9.65 -12.93 -1.46
CA ALA A 140 10.23 -13.99 -0.63
C ALA A 140 11.58 -13.59 0.00
N SER A 141 12.27 -12.59 -0.54
CA SER A 141 13.53 -12.10 0.00
C SER A 141 13.36 -11.23 1.26
N TYR A 142 12.13 -10.81 1.59
CA TYR A 142 11.86 -10.04 2.81
C TYR A 142 11.28 -10.90 3.92
N GLN A 143 11.74 -10.64 5.13
CA GLN A 143 11.19 -11.20 6.36
C GLN A 143 10.89 -10.12 7.38
N ARG A 144 9.93 -10.42 8.26
CA ARG A 144 9.60 -9.60 9.41
C ARG A 144 9.20 -10.49 10.57
N LEU A 145 9.92 -10.37 11.68
CA LEU A 145 9.53 -11.00 12.94
C LEU A 145 8.64 -10.03 13.74
N PRO A 146 7.80 -10.54 14.67
CA PRO A 146 7.00 -9.69 15.55
C PRO A 146 7.85 -8.62 16.24
N GLY A 147 7.39 -7.36 16.19
CA GLY A 147 8.09 -6.21 16.78
C GLY A 147 9.33 -5.72 16.02
N GLN A 148 9.70 -6.33 14.88
CA GLN A 148 10.83 -5.89 14.06
C GLN A 148 10.36 -5.09 12.84
N ALA A 149 11.27 -4.31 12.24
CA ALA A 149 11.07 -3.74 10.91
C ALA A 149 11.28 -4.82 9.83
N SER A 150 10.69 -4.61 8.66
CA SER A 150 10.95 -5.43 7.47
C SER A 150 12.43 -5.38 7.08
N ARG A 151 13.00 -6.53 6.70
CA ARG A 151 14.40 -6.61 6.24
C ARG A 151 14.60 -7.69 5.20
N LEU A 152 15.63 -7.53 4.38
CA LEU A 152 16.11 -8.57 3.48
C LEU A 152 16.68 -9.75 4.28
N ILE A 153 16.32 -10.97 3.90
CA ILE A 153 16.90 -12.21 4.43
C ILE A 153 18.39 -12.21 4.09
N GLY A 154 19.25 -12.50 5.08
CA GLY A 154 20.70 -12.45 4.91
C GLY A 154 21.33 -11.06 5.07
N SER A 155 20.55 -9.98 5.22
CA SER A 155 21.08 -8.68 5.62
C SER A 155 21.45 -8.69 7.11
N THR A 156 22.74 -8.51 7.42
CA THR A 156 23.32 -8.56 8.78
C THR A 156 23.16 -7.25 9.58
N GLY A 157 22.23 -6.37 9.21
CA GLY A 157 21.93 -5.15 9.98
C GLY A 157 21.41 -5.48 11.39
N PRO A 158 21.88 -4.78 12.45
CA PRO A 158 21.79 -5.27 13.81
C PRO A 158 20.36 -5.30 14.34
N VAL A 159 19.96 -6.47 14.81
CA VAL A 159 18.83 -6.62 15.73
C VAL A 159 19.32 -6.20 17.11
N LYS A 160 19.11 -4.94 17.48
CA LYS A 160 19.21 -4.53 18.89
C LYS A 160 17.87 -4.79 19.56
N PHE A 161 17.76 -5.93 20.23
CA PHE A 161 16.72 -6.13 21.24
C PHE A 161 17.18 -5.46 22.53
N SER A 162 16.46 -4.42 22.97
CA SER A 162 16.46 -3.99 24.37
C SER A 162 15.11 -4.38 24.95
N PHE A 163 15.01 -5.59 25.49
CA PHE A 163 13.94 -5.90 26.44
C PHE A 163 14.42 -5.40 27.80
N ALA A 164 14.02 -4.19 28.17
CA ALA A 164 14.03 -3.78 29.57
C ALA A 164 12.84 -4.46 30.24
N PHE A 165 13.09 -5.58 30.93
CA PHE A 165 12.15 -6.03 31.96
C PHE A 165 12.33 -5.11 33.17
N PRO A 166 11.27 -4.46 33.69
CA PRO A 166 11.37 -3.89 35.02
C PRO A 166 11.43 -5.04 36.01
N GLU A 167 12.60 -5.25 36.61
CA GLU A 167 12.71 -5.91 37.90
C GLU A 167 11.96 -5.04 38.92
N THR A 168 10.68 -5.33 39.15
CA THR A 168 10.06 -4.93 40.41
C THR A 168 10.51 -5.91 41.47
N SER A 169 11.64 -5.56 42.09
CA SER A 169 12.09 -6.08 43.37
C SER A 169 10.95 -5.94 44.38
N THR A 170 10.52 -7.05 44.94
CA THR A 170 9.77 -7.10 46.19
C THR A 170 10.66 -6.62 47.34
N ALA A 171 10.19 -5.63 48.09
CA ALA A 171 10.59 -5.36 49.46
C ALA A 171 9.31 -5.21 50.29
#